data_AF-S6GMZ5-F1
#
_entry.id   AF-S6GMZ5-F1
#
_cell.length_a   1.000
_cell.length_b   1.000
_cell.length_c   1.000
_cell.angle_alpha   90.00
_cell.angle_beta   90.00
_cell.angle_gamma   90.00
#
_symmetry.space_group_name_H-M   'P 1'
#
loop_
_entity.id
_entity.type
_entity.pdbx_description
1 polymer ?
#
loop_
_entity_poly.entity_id
_entity_poly.type
_entity_poly.pdbx_seq_one_letter_code
_entity_poly.pdbx_strand_id
1 'polypeptide(L)'
;MIESDINAQGVDALIKKLHEDGVSSGREQAKKIIAEAEHKAEKILTKAKLAADKYLKEARLAADKYQAGGEQALNTAMRDAVLSMKSGLMAHFQADLKRLVSDSLSQPDMLEKMILEIVGSAKKSIGTEKHIDIILPVEVIGSQAIEERAEELQNGALTQYVLGLTQAMFQQGVTLHAANDFCSGIRVKLNDKHIILDLSEASITSLLMQHMQPRFRALLEGVIK
;
A
#
# COMPACT_ATOMS: atom_id res chain seq x y z
N MET A 1 5.17 -88.92 81.40
CA MET A 1 5.08 -88.90 79.93
C MET A 1 3.80 -88.21 79.41
N ILE A 2 2.93 -87.63 80.26
CA ILE A 2 1.67 -86.98 79.85
C ILE A 2 1.79 -85.44 79.81
N GLU A 3 2.76 -84.85 80.51
CA GLU A 3 2.92 -83.39 80.65
C GLU A 3 3.61 -82.73 79.44
N SER A 4 4.33 -83.49 78.62
CA SER A 4 4.97 -83.00 77.38
C SER A 4 4.01 -82.86 76.20
N ASP A 5 2.97 -83.70 76.12
CA ASP A 5 1.99 -83.67 75.02
C ASP A 5 0.99 -82.50 75.13
N ILE A 6 0.64 -82.08 76.36
CA ILE A 6 -0.31 -80.97 76.60
C ILE A 6 0.36 -79.61 76.29
N ASN A 7 1.65 -79.46 76.61
CA ASN A 7 2.41 -78.25 76.27
C ASN A 7 2.69 -78.14 74.76
N ALA A 8 2.89 -79.27 74.05
CA ALA A 8 3.03 -79.27 72.60
C ALA A 8 1.73 -78.82 71.89
N GLN A 9 0.56 -79.30 72.33
CA GLN A 9 -0.74 -78.91 71.76
C GLN A 9 -1.10 -77.43 72.00
N GLY A 10 -0.74 -76.85 73.15
CA GLY A 10 -0.97 -75.44 73.44
C GLY A 10 -0.12 -74.48 72.61
N VAL A 11 1.14 -74.85 72.35
CA VAL A 11 2.06 -74.07 71.50
C VAL A 11 1.63 -74.14 70.03
N ASP A 12 1.24 -75.31 69.53
CA ASP A 12 0.75 -75.46 68.15
C ASP A 12 -0.56 -74.69 67.90
N ALA A 13 -1.49 -74.69 68.87
CA ALA A 13 -2.72 -73.92 68.78
C ALA A 13 -2.46 -72.40 68.78
N LEU A 14 -1.49 -71.94 69.59
CA LEU A 14 -1.09 -70.53 69.61
C LEU A 14 -0.39 -70.13 68.32
N ILE A 15 0.50 -70.95 67.78
CA ILE A 15 1.18 -70.71 66.49
C ILE A 15 0.15 -70.64 65.36
N LYS A 16 -0.82 -71.57 65.34
CA LYS A 16 -1.88 -71.57 64.33
C LYS A 16 -2.73 -70.31 64.41
N LYS A 17 -3.10 -69.88 65.62
CA LYS A 17 -3.87 -68.64 65.83
C LYS A 17 -3.06 -67.40 65.45
N LEU A 18 -1.78 -67.33 65.82
CA LEU A 18 -0.89 -66.21 65.46
C LEU A 18 -0.66 -66.14 63.95
N HIS A 19 -0.59 -67.31 63.29
CA HIS A 19 -0.49 -67.42 61.85
C HIS A 19 -1.79 -66.96 61.16
N GLU A 20 -2.95 -67.41 61.63
CA GLU A 20 -4.26 -66.99 61.11
C GLU A 20 -4.50 -65.49 61.32
N ASP A 21 -4.18 -64.96 62.50
CA ASP A 21 -4.29 -63.52 62.83
C ASP A 21 -3.32 -62.69 61.97
N GLY A 22 -2.08 -63.16 61.77
CA GLY A 22 -1.09 -62.52 60.92
C GLY A 22 -1.48 -62.53 59.44
N VAL A 23 -1.98 -63.66 58.92
CA VAL A 23 -2.48 -63.79 57.54
C VAL A 23 -3.74 -62.94 57.34
N SER A 24 -4.64 -62.90 58.31
CA SER A 24 -5.85 -62.08 58.26
C SER A 24 -5.53 -60.59 58.23
N SER A 25 -4.68 -60.12 59.16
CA SER A 25 -4.21 -58.73 59.22
C SER A 25 -3.46 -58.32 57.94
N GLY A 26 -2.59 -59.20 57.43
CA GLY A 26 -1.89 -58.98 56.16
C GLY A 26 -2.83 -58.88 54.96
N ARG A 27 -3.86 -59.73 54.90
CA ARG A 27 -4.90 -59.66 53.85
C ARG A 27 -5.71 -58.36 53.94
N GLU A 28 -6.02 -57.89 55.14
CA GLU A 28 -6.76 -56.63 55.32
C GLU A 28 -5.91 -55.42 54.91
N GLN A 29 -4.63 -55.38 55.30
CA GLN A 29 -3.70 -54.34 54.87
C GLN A 29 -3.49 -54.35 53.34
N ALA A 30 -3.32 -55.53 52.74
CA ALA A 30 -3.20 -55.67 51.30
C ALA A 30 -4.46 -55.13 50.57
N LYS A 31 -5.66 -55.44 51.08
CA LYS A 31 -6.91 -54.88 50.54
C LYS A 31 -6.95 -53.36 50.62
N LYS A 32 -6.51 -52.76 51.73
CA LYS A 32 -6.43 -51.29 51.88
C LYS A 32 -5.46 -50.67 50.88
N ILE A 33 -4.28 -51.26 50.71
CA ILE A 33 -3.26 -50.78 49.75
C ILE A 33 -3.79 -50.83 48.31
N ILE A 34 -4.46 -51.92 47.93
CA ILE A 34 -5.05 -52.07 46.59
C ILE A 34 -6.14 -51.03 46.37
N ALA A 35 -7.06 -50.85 47.32
CA ALA A 35 -8.13 -49.86 47.23
C ALA A 35 -7.58 -48.42 47.12
N GLU A 36 -6.55 -48.09 47.89
CA GLU A 36 -5.88 -46.78 47.78
C GLU A 36 -5.17 -46.58 46.44
N ALA A 37 -4.53 -47.63 45.90
CA ALA A 37 -3.88 -47.59 44.60
C ALA A 37 -4.89 -47.41 43.46
N GLU A 38 -6.01 -48.14 43.50
CA GLU A 38 -7.11 -48.01 42.54
C GLU A 38 -7.69 -46.59 42.55
N HIS A 39 -7.98 -46.05 43.74
CA HIS A 39 -8.49 -44.68 43.86
C HIS A 39 -7.49 -43.62 43.39
N LYS A 40 -6.18 -43.81 43.64
CA LYS A 40 -5.13 -42.93 43.10
C LYS A 40 -5.06 -43.02 41.57
N ALA A 41 -5.15 -44.22 41.01
CA ALA A 41 -5.17 -44.44 39.57
C ALA A 41 -6.38 -43.75 38.91
N GLU A 42 -7.58 -43.89 39.49
CA GLU A 42 -8.79 -43.23 39.02
C GLU A 42 -8.66 -41.70 39.05
N LYS A 43 -8.07 -41.14 40.11
CA LYS A 43 -7.79 -39.70 40.21
C LYS A 43 -6.81 -39.23 39.13
N ILE A 44 -5.76 -39.99 38.87
CA ILE A 44 -4.78 -39.66 37.81
C ILE A 44 -5.46 -39.68 36.45
N LEU A 45 -6.24 -40.73 36.15
CA LEU A 45 -6.97 -40.85 34.89
C LEU A 45 -7.98 -39.72 34.69
N THR A 46 -8.74 -39.38 35.73
CA THR A 46 -9.70 -38.27 35.67
C THR A 46 -9.00 -36.93 35.44
N LYS A 47 -7.90 -36.65 36.15
CA LYS A 47 -7.10 -35.43 35.93
C LYS A 47 -6.52 -35.38 34.52
N ALA A 48 -6.00 -36.49 34.01
CA ALA A 48 -5.44 -36.58 32.67
C ALA A 48 -6.51 -36.33 31.59
N LYS A 49 -7.70 -36.91 31.74
CA LYS A 49 -8.84 -36.67 30.85
C LYS A 49 -9.28 -35.21 30.84
N LEU A 50 -9.45 -34.60 32.02
CA LEU A 50 -9.81 -33.19 32.14
C LEU A 50 -8.75 -32.27 31.51
N ALA A 51 -7.47 -32.57 31.71
CA ALA A 51 -6.38 -31.82 31.08
C ALA A 51 -6.41 -31.97 29.56
N ALA A 52 -6.58 -33.20 29.05
CA ALA A 52 -6.69 -33.46 27.61
C ALA A 52 -7.86 -32.72 26.98
N ASP A 53 -9.05 -32.76 27.59
CA ASP A 53 -10.23 -32.04 27.12
C ASP A 53 -10.01 -30.53 27.11
N LYS A 54 -9.34 -30.00 28.15
CA LYS A 54 -8.97 -28.59 28.21
C LYS A 54 -8.03 -28.22 27.06
N TYR A 55 -6.97 -28.99 26.82
CA TYR A 55 -6.03 -28.74 25.73
C TYR A 55 -6.72 -28.83 24.36
N LEU A 56 -7.60 -29.81 24.15
CA LEU A 56 -8.36 -29.92 22.91
C LEU A 56 -9.28 -28.72 22.69
N LYS A 57 -9.93 -28.23 23.75
CA LYS A 57 -10.78 -27.03 23.66
C LYS A 57 -9.96 -25.78 23.36
N GLU A 58 -8.83 -25.59 24.03
CA GLU A 58 -7.92 -24.47 23.77
C GLU A 58 -7.34 -24.51 22.35
N ALA A 59 -6.93 -25.69 21.89
CA ALA A 59 -6.42 -25.89 20.53
C ALA A 59 -7.48 -25.57 19.46
N ARG A 60 -8.73 -26.00 19.66
CA ARG A 60 -9.85 -25.66 18.75
C ARG A 60 -10.10 -24.15 18.72
N LEU A 61 -10.19 -23.51 19.89
CA LEU A 61 -10.38 -22.06 19.97
C LEU A 61 -9.23 -21.28 19.32
N ALA A 62 -7.99 -21.76 19.46
CA ALA A 62 -6.84 -21.16 18.80
C ALA A 62 -6.89 -21.34 17.27
N ALA A 63 -7.28 -22.54 16.80
CA ALA A 63 -7.44 -22.82 15.38
C ALA A 63 -8.54 -21.95 14.75
N ASP A 64 -9.71 -21.83 15.40
CA ASP A 64 -10.82 -21.01 14.92
C ASP A 64 -10.40 -19.53 14.82
N LYS A 65 -9.70 -19.02 15.85
CA LYS A 65 -9.15 -17.65 15.84
C LYS A 65 -8.13 -17.45 14.73
N TYR A 66 -7.26 -18.43 14.51
CA TYR A 66 -6.25 -18.36 13.46
C TYR A 66 -6.89 -18.37 12.07
N GLN A 67 -7.89 -19.22 11.85
CA GLN A 67 -8.64 -19.25 10.60
C GLN A 67 -9.35 -17.92 10.35
N ALA A 68 -10.12 -17.42 11.33
CA ALA A 68 -10.82 -16.14 11.20
C ALA A 68 -9.85 -14.98 10.95
N GLY A 69 -8.71 -14.95 11.66
CA GLY A 69 -7.66 -13.97 11.44
C GLY A 69 -7.02 -14.08 10.05
N GLY A 70 -6.80 -15.30 9.56
CA GLY A 70 -6.29 -15.57 8.22
C GLY A 70 -7.23 -15.10 7.12
N GLU A 71 -8.53 -15.37 7.25
CA GLU A 71 -9.55 -14.91 6.29
C GLU A 71 -9.61 -13.37 6.25
N GLN A 72 -9.56 -12.70 7.41
CA GLN A 72 -9.52 -11.24 7.47
C GLN A 72 -8.24 -10.66 6.86
N ALA A 73 -7.09 -11.28 7.13
CA ALA A 73 -5.82 -10.88 6.55
C ALA A 73 -5.82 -11.01 5.02
N LEU A 74 -6.37 -12.12 4.50
CA LEU A 74 -6.49 -12.34 3.07
C LEU A 74 -7.43 -11.31 2.41
N ASN A 75 -8.58 -11.04 3.01
CA ASN A 75 -9.52 -10.01 2.51
C ASN A 75 -8.87 -8.62 2.47
N THR A 76 -8.08 -8.28 3.49
CA THR A 76 -7.35 -7.02 3.53
C THR A 76 -6.29 -6.96 2.43
N ALA A 77 -5.48 -8.02 2.29
CA ALA A 77 -4.46 -8.11 1.24
C ALA A 77 -5.06 -8.00 -0.17
N MET A 78 -6.21 -8.64 -0.41
CA MET A 78 -6.93 -8.52 -1.69
C MET A 78 -7.38 -7.10 -1.98
N ARG A 79 -7.96 -6.42 -0.98
CA ARG A 79 -8.37 -5.01 -1.12
C ARG A 79 -7.16 -4.13 -1.44
N ASP A 80 -6.07 -4.32 -0.71
CA ASP A 80 -4.86 -3.51 -0.86
C ASP A 80 -4.20 -3.76 -2.22
N ALA A 81 -4.20 -5.00 -2.72
CA ALA A 81 -3.75 -5.33 -4.07
C ALA A 81 -4.55 -4.59 -5.14
N VAL A 82 -5.88 -4.57 -5.05
CA VAL A 82 -6.75 -3.85 -5.99
C VAL A 82 -6.50 -2.34 -5.92
N LEU A 83 -6.37 -1.77 -4.72
CA LEU A 83 -6.10 -0.33 -4.54
C LEU A 83 -4.72 0.06 -5.08
N SER A 84 -3.71 -0.77 -4.86
CA SER A 84 -2.36 -0.57 -5.38
C SER A 84 -2.36 -0.58 -6.90
N MET A 85 -3.03 -1.57 -7.52
CA MET A 85 -3.16 -1.65 -8.98
C MET A 85 -3.87 -0.41 -9.56
N LYS A 86 -4.99 0.01 -8.97
CA LYS A 86 -5.72 1.23 -9.39
C LYS A 86 -4.84 2.47 -9.31
N SER A 87 -4.08 2.61 -8.23
CA SER A 87 -3.20 3.75 -7.99
C SER A 87 -2.03 3.76 -8.98
N GLY A 88 -1.43 2.59 -9.25
CA GLY A 88 -0.39 2.42 -10.26
C GLY A 88 -0.86 2.80 -11.66
N LEU A 89 -2.04 2.31 -12.09
CA LEU A 89 -2.62 2.66 -13.39
C LEU A 89 -2.88 4.16 -13.53
N MET A 90 -3.38 4.82 -12.48
CA MET A 90 -3.59 6.27 -12.47
C MET A 90 -2.27 7.04 -12.59
N ALA A 91 -1.23 6.60 -11.88
CA ALA A 91 0.08 7.23 -11.93
C ALA A 91 0.72 7.11 -13.32
N HIS A 92 0.63 5.92 -13.94
CA HIS A 92 1.09 5.72 -15.32
C HIS A 92 0.33 6.60 -16.31
N PHE A 93 -1.00 6.64 -16.20
CA PHE A 93 -1.83 7.48 -17.05
C PHE A 93 -1.47 8.98 -16.94
N GLN A 94 -1.26 9.47 -15.72
CA GLN A 94 -0.83 10.85 -15.49
C GLN A 94 0.56 11.13 -16.08
N ALA A 95 1.50 10.19 -15.96
CA ALA A 95 2.85 10.32 -16.52
C ALA A 95 2.81 10.35 -18.06
N ASP A 96 2.02 9.47 -18.68
CA ASP A 96 1.82 9.47 -20.13
C ASP A 96 1.16 10.76 -20.61
N LEU A 97 0.11 11.21 -19.94
CA LEU A 97 -0.54 12.47 -20.29
C LEU A 97 0.44 13.64 -20.18
N LYS A 98 1.23 13.70 -19.11
CA LYS A 98 2.26 14.74 -18.94
C LYS A 98 3.24 14.74 -20.10
N ARG A 99 3.73 13.56 -20.49
CA ARG A 99 4.66 13.41 -21.61
C ARG A 99 4.04 13.87 -22.92
N LEU A 100 2.81 13.43 -23.23
CA LEU A 100 2.10 13.87 -24.44
C LEU A 100 1.88 15.39 -24.47
N VAL A 101 1.50 15.98 -23.33
CA VAL A 101 1.35 17.44 -23.21
C VAL A 101 2.69 18.13 -23.43
N SER A 102 3.76 17.68 -22.77
CA SER A 102 5.10 18.26 -22.91
C SER A 102 5.61 18.18 -24.35
N ASP A 103 5.47 17.02 -25.00
CA ASP A 103 5.85 16.81 -26.41
C ASP A 103 5.07 17.74 -27.34
N SER A 104 3.76 17.92 -27.11
CA SER A 104 2.92 18.82 -27.89
C SER A 104 3.25 20.29 -27.67
N LEU A 105 3.52 20.70 -26.42
CA LEU A 105 3.86 22.09 -26.06
C LEU A 105 5.27 22.48 -26.48
N SER A 106 6.14 21.50 -26.72
CA SER A 106 7.49 21.71 -27.21
C SER A 106 7.55 21.87 -28.74
N GLN A 107 6.44 21.65 -29.46
CA GLN A 107 6.41 21.85 -30.90
C GLN A 107 6.40 23.36 -31.24
N PRO A 108 7.30 23.84 -32.11
CA PRO A 108 7.33 25.24 -32.52
C PRO A 108 5.96 25.75 -33.00
N ASP A 109 5.32 25.05 -33.93
CA ASP A 109 4.01 25.41 -34.49
C ASP A 109 2.92 25.58 -33.41
N MET A 110 2.97 24.76 -32.36
CA MET A 110 2.03 24.86 -31.24
C MET A 110 2.30 26.12 -30.42
N LEU A 111 3.58 26.39 -30.11
CA LEU A 111 3.99 27.58 -29.38
C LEU A 111 3.60 28.87 -30.11
N GLU A 112 3.80 28.95 -31.43
CA GLU A 112 3.37 30.12 -32.21
C GLU A 112 1.86 30.30 -32.17
N LYS A 113 1.10 29.21 -32.40
CA LYS A 113 -0.37 29.27 -32.33
C LYS A 113 -0.86 29.74 -30.96
N MET A 114 -0.28 29.21 -29.88
CA MET A 114 -0.62 29.62 -28.51
C MET A 114 -0.32 31.11 -28.29
N ILE A 115 0.87 31.56 -28.67
CA ILE A 115 1.31 32.94 -28.53
C ILE A 115 0.38 33.89 -29.31
N LEU A 116 0.12 33.60 -30.59
CA LEU A 116 -0.73 34.41 -31.45
C LEU A 116 -2.17 34.48 -30.92
N GLU A 117 -2.72 33.36 -30.46
CA GLU A 117 -4.09 33.30 -29.96
C GLU A 117 -4.24 34.08 -28.64
N ILE A 118 -3.27 33.98 -27.73
CA ILE A 118 -3.29 34.72 -26.46
C ILE A 118 -3.13 36.21 -26.69
N VAL A 119 -2.19 36.63 -27.54
CA VAL A 119 -1.99 38.04 -27.88
C VAL A 119 -3.24 38.59 -28.59
N GLY A 120 -3.82 37.83 -29.52
CA GLY A 120 -5.06 38.19 -30.21
C GLY A 120 -6.25 38.34 -29.26
N SER A 121 -6.41 37.40 -28.31
CA SER A 121 -7.47 37.44 -27.29
C SER A 121 -7.29 38.57 -26.28
N ALA A 122 -6.05 38.83 -25.85
CA ALA A 122 -5.73 39.92 -24.92
C ALA A 122 -6.05 41.28 -25.55
N LYS A 123 -5.73 41.49 -26.83
CA LYS A 123 -6.09 42.72 -27.56
C LYS A 123 -7.59 42.97 -27.63
N LYS A 124 -8.37 41.94 -27.95
CA LYS A 124 -9.84 42.03 -27.99
C LYS A 124 -10.44 42.40 -26.64
N SER A 125 -9.81 41.95 -25.55
CA SER A 125 -10.37 42.05 -24.19
C SER A 125 -9.91 43.28 -23.40
N ILE A 126 -8.74 43.86 -23.74
CA ILE A 126 -8.07 44.87 -22.88
C ILE A 126 -7.59 46.10 -23.67
N GLY A 127 -7.69 46.10 -25.00
CA GLY A 127 -7.25 47.21 -25.87
C GLY A 127 -5.79 47.08 -26.32
N THR A 128 -5.43 47.82 -27.37
CA THR A 128 -4.17 47.69 -28.14
C THR A 128 -2.93 48.35 -27.51
N GLU A 129 -3.06 49.14 -26.44
CA GLU A 129 -1.97 49.96 -25.89
C GLU A 129 -1.18 49.32 -24.74
N LYS A 130 -1.44 48.04 -24.42
CA LYS A 130 -0.93 47.43 -23.19
C LYS A 130 0.17 46.40 -23.45
N HIS A 131 1.19 46.43 -22.60
CA HIS A 131 2.33 45.52 -22.66
C HIS A 131 2.00 44.12 -22.15
N ILE A 132 2.34 43.12 -22.93
CA ILE A 132 2.16 41.70 -22.61
C ILE A 132 3.55 41.06 -22.49
N ASP A 133 3.85 40.47 -21.34
CA ASP A 133 5.08 39.72 -21.13
C ASP A 133 4.79 38.24 -21.39
N ILE A 134 5.51 37.63 -22.33
CA ILE A 134 5.48 36.19 -22.58
C ILE A 134 6.79 35.60 -22.08
N ILE A 135 6.69 34.62 -21.18
CA ILE A 135 7.81 33.91 -20.59
C ILE A 135 7.89 32.53 -21.23
N LEU A 136 9.04 32.25 -21.84
CA LEU A 136 9.36 30.99 -22.52
C LEU A 136 10.42 30.22 -21.72
N PRO A 137 10.48 28.89 -21.86
CA PRO A 137 11.59 28.11 -21.31
C PRO A 137 12.86 28.40 -22.11
N VAL A 138 14.04 28.47 -21.45
CA VAL A 138 15.33 28.70 -22.14
C VAL A 138 15.67 27.57 -23.13
N GLU A 139 15.15 26.37 -22.88
CA GLU A 139 15.38 25.18 -23.68
C GLU A 139 14.04 24.52 -24.02
N VAL A 140 13.55 24.67 -25.26
CA VAL A 140 12.48 23.79 -25.75
C VAL A 140 13.13 22.52 -26.26
N ILE A 141 13.46 21.64 -25.32
CA ILE A 141 13.98 20.32 -25.63
C ILE A 141 12.79 19.38 -25.64
N GLY A 142 12.29 19.06 -26.84
CA GLY A 142 11.40 17.92 -27.00
C GLY A 142 12.11 16.65 -26.51
N SER A 143 11.37 15.75 -25.87
CA SER A 143 11.91 14.55 -25.20
C SER A 143 12.70 13.59 -26.12
N GLN A 144 12.67 13.79 -27.44
CA GLN A 144 13.44 13.04 -28.44
C GLN A 144 14.77 13.70 -28.89
N ALA A 145 15.07 14.93 -28.48
CA ALA A 145 16.24 15.66 -28.99
C ALA A 145 17.52 15.53 -28.14
N ILE A 146 17.45 14.79 -27.01
CA ILE A 146 18.52 14.74 -26.00
C ILE A 146 19.70 13.85 -26.44
N GLU A 147 19.48 12.86 -27.32
CA GLU A 147 20.53 11.90 -27.68
C GLU A 147 21.37 12.30 -28.90
N GLU A 148 20.89 13.20 -29.77
CA GLU A 148 21.51 13.41 -31.09
C GLU A 148 22.19 14.79 -31.30
N ARG A 149 21.99 15.78 -30.41
CA ARG A 149 22.27 17.19 -30.76
C ARG A 149 23.01 18.02 -29.70
N ALA A 150 24.08 17.45 -29.13
CA ALA A 150 24.97 18.17 -28.21
C ALA A 150 25.70 19.38 -28.84
N GLU A 151 25.85 19.42 -30.17
CA GLU A 151 26.61 20.49 -30.86
C GLU A 151 25.73 21.65 -31.38
N GLU A 152 24.41 21.50 -31.48
CA GLU A 152 23.49 22.56 -31.96
C GLU A 152 23.04 23.52 -30.83
N LEU A 153 23.42 23.26 -29.58
CA LEU A 153 23.03 24.01 -28.38
C LEU A 153 23.55 25.46 -28.34
N GLN A 154 24.52 25.83 -29.18
CA GLN A 154 25.08 27.19 -29.17
C GLN A 154 24.24 28.23 -29.94
N ASN A 155 23.31 27.79 -30.80
CA ASN A 155 22.43 28.65 -31.58
C ASN A 155 21.00 28.07 -31.61
N GLY A 156 20.42 27.86 -30.42
CA GLY A 156 19.17 27.12 -30.24
C GLY A 156 18.07 27.50 -31.24
N ALA A 157 17.37 26.49 -31.78
CA ALA A 157 16.24 26.65 -32.70
C ALA A 157 15.20 27.64 -32.18
N LEU A 158 15.06 27.77 -30.85
CA LEU A 158 14.22 28.77 -30.21
C LEU A 158 14.66 30.20 -30.50
N THR A 159 15.96 30.50 -30.47
CA THR A 159 16.50 31.83 -30.75
C THR A 159 16.17 32.24 -32.18
N GLN A 160 16.35 31.34 -33.16
CA GLN A 160 15.97 31.63 -34.55
C GLN A 160 14.44 31.76 -34.73
N TYR A 161 13.66 30.94 -34.03
CA TYR A 161 12.21 30.98 -34.07
C TYR A 161 11.61 32.24 -33.44
N VAL A 162 12.12 32.60 -32.25
CA VAL A 162 11.83 33.84 -31.55
C VAL A 162 12.23 35.03 -32.43
N LEU A 163 13.41 35.01 -33.06
CA LEU A 163 13.83 36.05 -34.00
C LEU A 163 12.88 36.20 -35.21
N GLY A 164 12.30 35.10 -35.72
CA GLY A 164 11.26 35.15 -36.77
C GLY A 164 9.93 35.75 -36.31
N LEU A 165 9.48 35.44 -35.09
CA LEU A 165 8.25 35.96 -34.48
C LEU A 165 8.36 37.43 -34.05
N THR A 166 9.56 37.86 -33.63
CA THR A 166 9.76 39.16 -32.98
C THR A 166 9.44 40.38 -33.84
N GLN A 167 9.65 40.35 -35.16
CA GLN A 167 9.50 41.57 -35.97
C GLN A 167 8.04 42.06 -36.07
N ALA A 168 7.08 41.13 -36.12
CA ALA A 168 5.65 41.43 -36.15
C ALA A 168 5.05 41.63 -34.75
N MET A 169 5.63 41.01 -33.71
CA MET A 169 5.12 41.04 -32.34
C MET A 169 5.61 42.24 -31.52
N PHE A 170 6.80 42.78 -31.79
CA PHE A 170 7.29 43.99 -31.14
C PHE A 170 6.43 45.22 -31.47
N GLN A 171 5.90 45.31 -32.69
CA GLN A 171 4.92 46.34 -33.07
C GLN A 171 3.59 46.19 -32.32
N GLN A 172 3.38 45.09 -31.60
CA GLN A 172 2.16 44.74 -30.89
C GLN A 172 2.29 44.84 -29.36
N GLY A 173 3.38 45.42 -28.85
CA GLY A 173 3.57 45.64 -27.41
C GLY A 173 3.96 44.39 -26.62
N VAL A 174 4.43 43.33 -27.29
CA VAL A 174 4.83 42.06 -26.65
C VAL A 174 6.31 42.08 -26.29
N THR A 175 6.64 41.70 -25.05
CA THR A 175 8.01 41.48 -24.58
C THR A 175 8.20 40.00 -24.29
N LEU A 176 9.33 39.44 -24.74
CA LEU A 176 9.67 38.03 -24.48
C LEU A 176 10.70 37.94 -23.37
N HIS A 177 10.47 37.03 -22.43
CA HIS A 177 11.36 36.69 -21.33
C HIS A 177 11.68 35.21 -21.40
N ALA A 178 12.82 34.82 -20.86
CA ALA A 178 13.20 33.41 -20.73
C ALA A 178 13.29 33.03 -19.24
N ALA A 179 12.87 31.81 -18.90
CA ALA A 179 12.93 31.26 -17.55
C ALA A 179 13.29 29.77 -17.55
N ASN A 180 13.81 29.27 -16.44
CA ASN A 180 14.29 27.88 -16.29
C ASN A 180 13.48 27.05 -15.30
N ASP A 181 12.36 27.58 -14.82
CA ASP A 181 11.50 26.94 -13.81
C ASP A 181 10.42 26.02 -14.40
N PHE A 182 10.39 25.87 -15.73
CA PHE A 182 9.54 24.91 -16.43
C PHE A 182 10.20 24.48 -17.77
N CYS A 183 9.85 23.29 -18.26
CA CYS A 183 10.48 22.69 -19.44
C CYS A 183 9.73 22.97 -20.75
N SER A 184 8.39 23.01 -20.73
CA SER A 184 7.58 23.25 -21.93
C SER A 184 6.30 24.04 -21.65
N GLY A 185 5.78 24.67 -22.70
CA GLY A 185 4.65 25.60 -22.64
C GLY A 185 5.10 27.05 -22.53
N ILE A 186 4.21 27.93 -22.05
CA ILE A 186 4.47 29.36 -21.87
C ILE A 186 3.76 29.89 -20.64
N ARG A 187 4.29 30.98 -20.07
CA ARG A 187 3.53 31.81 -19.12
C ARG A 187 3.31 33.19 -19.69
N VAL A 188 2.13 33.74 -19.49
CA VAL A 188 1.77 35.07 -19.98
C VAL A 188 1.42 35.94 -18.80
N LYS A 189 2.13 37.07 -18.68
CA LYS A 189 1.90 38.06 -17.63
C LYS A 189 1.33 39.32 -18.26
N LEU A 190 0.19 39.75 -17.72
CA LEU A 190 -0.45 41.00 -18.11
C LEU A 190 -0.12 42.05 -17.03
N ASN A 191 0.77 42.98 -17.39
CA ASN A 191 1.37 43.92 -16.43
C ASN A 191 0.35 44.81 -15.72
N ASP A 192 -0.73 45.18 -16.41
CA ASP A 192 -1.74 46.09 -15.84
C ASP A 192 -2.69 45.45 -14.84
N LYS A 193 -2.85 44.13 -14.86
CA LYS A 193 -3.88 43.43 -14.05
C LYS A 193 -3.30 42.48 -13.01
N HIS A 194 -1.98 42.39 -12.89
CA HIS A 194 -1.30 41.35 -12.09
C HIS A 194 -1.84 39.93 -12.40
N ILE A 195 -2.26 39.69 -13.64
CA ILE A 195 -2.75 38.38 -14.08
C ILE A 195 -1.57 37.62 -14.66
N ILE A 196 -1.36 36.40 -14.16
CA ILE A 196 -0.44 35.43 -14.72
C ILE A 196 -1.28 34.26 -15.22
N LEU A 197 -1.22 34.03 -16.52
CA LEU A 197 -1.77 32.84 -17.16
C LEU A 197 -0.64 31.83 -17.31
N ASP A 198 -0.74 30.71 -16.60
CA ASP A 198 0.24 29.64 -16.67
C ASP A 198 -0.26 28.51 -17.58
N LEU A 199 0.41 28.37 -18.73
CA LEU A 199 0.18 27.34 -19.73
C LEU A 199 1.41 26.43 -19.85
N SER A 200 2.09 26.18 -18.74
CA SER A 200 3.12 25.15 -18.66
C SER A 200 2.53 23.74 -18.76
N GLU A 201 3.39 22.77 -19.09
CA GLU A 201 3.04 21.35 -19.08
C GLU A 201 2.38 20.90 -17.77
N ALA A 202 2.84 21.39 -16.62
CA ALA A 202 2.35 20.97 -15.32
C ALA A 202 0.92 21.47 -15.10
N SER A 203 0.66 22.73 -15.43
CA SER A 203 -0.63 23.37 -15.29
C SER A 203 -1.67 22.78 -16.26
N ILE A 204 -1.29 22.58 -17.52
CA ILE A 204 -2.19 21.95 -18.51
C ILE A 204 -2.46 20.48 -18.16
N THR A 205 -1.43 19.71 -17.78
CA THR A 205 -1.61 18.32 -17.37
C THR A 205 -2.54 18.22 -16.16
N SER A 206 -2.35 19.08 -15.16
CA SER A 206 -3.20 19.11 -13.95
C SER A 206 -4.67 19.39 -14.31
N LEU A 207 -4.90 20.38 -15.17
CA LEU A 207 -6.25 20.73 -15.63
C LEU A 207 -6.91 19.57 -16.39
N LEU A 208 -6.19 18.95 -17.33
CA LEU A 208 -6.70 17.80 -18.07
C LEU A 208 -6.98 16.62 -17.14
N MET A 209 -6.08 16.35 -16.18
CA MET A 209 -6.28 15.30 -15.17
C MET A 209 -7.54 15.54 -14.34
N GLN A 210 -7.84 16.77 -13.94
CA GLN A 210 -9.06 17.11 -13.20
C GLN A 210 -10.34 16.69 -13.96
N HIS A 211 -10.32 16.78 -15.29
CA HIS A 211 -11.44 16.37 -16.13
C HIS A 211 -11.42 14.88 -16.51
N MET A 212 -10.25 14.28 -16.70
CA MET A 212 -10.11 12.90 -17.15
C MET A 212 -10.17 11.88 -16.01
N GLN A 213 -9.67 12.23 -14.83
CA GLN A 213 -9.59 11.34 -13.67
C GLN A 213 -10.94 10.74 -13.26
N PRO A 214 -12.06 11.48 -13.20
CA PRO A 214 -13.36 10.88 -12.89
C PRO A 214 -13.79 9.82 -13.91
N ARG A 215 -13.56 10.08 -15.20
CA ARG A 215 -13.91 9.14 -16.29
C ARG A 215 -13.01 7.91 -16.27
N PHE A 216 -11.71 8.10 -16.05
CA PHE A 216 -10.76 7.00 -15.95
C PHE A 216 -11.06 6.09 -14.76
N ARG A 217 -11.41 6.67 -13.59
CA ARG A 217 -11.89 5.89 -12.44
C ARG A 217 -13.16 5.10 -12.77
N ALA A 218 -14.13 5.73 -13.41
CA ALA A 218 -15.37 5.07 -13.79
C ALA A 218 -15.16 3.92 -14.79
N LEU A 219 -14.19 4.02 -15.70
CA LEU A 219 -13.75 2.92 -16.56
C LEU A 219 -13.10 1.79 -15.77
N LEU A 220 -12.17 2.10 -14.85
CA LEU A 220 -11.53 1.10 -13.98
C LEU A 220 -12.51 0.40 -13.04
N GLU A 221 -13.60 1.06 -12.68
CA GLU A 221 -14.66 0.53 -11.84
C GLU A 221 -15.76 -0.18 -12.65
N GLY A 222 -15.66 -0.20 -13.98
CA GLY A 222 -16.64 -0.85 -14.86
C GLY A 222 -18.00 -0.15 -14.89
N VAL A 223 -18.08 1.11 -14.45
CA VAL A 223 -19.30 1.93 -14.46
C VAL A 223 -19.60 2.45 -15.88
N ILE A 224 -18.56 2.62 -16.69
CA ILE A 224 -18.65 3.00 -18.10
C ILE A 224 -18.18 1.80 -18.93
N LYS A 225 -19.00 1.36 -19.88
CA LYS A 225 -18.66 0.32 -20.88
C LYS A 225 -17.98 0.93 -22.09
#